data_AF-A0A6P5H2I2-F1
#
_entry.id   AF-A0A6P5H2I2-F1
#
_cell.length_a   1.000
_cell.length_b   1.000
_cell.length_c   1.000
_cell.angle_alpha   90.00
_cell.angle_beta   90.00
_cell.angle_gamma   90.00
#
_symmetry.space_group_name_H-M   'P 1'
#
loop_
_entity.id
_entity.type
_entity.pdbx_description
1 polymer ?
#
loop_
_entity_poly.entity_id
_entity_poly.type
_entity_poly.pdbx_seq_one_letter_code
_entity_poly.pdbx_strand_id
1 'polypeptide(L)'
;MVFRLRMKKYIGELGASFEEYRNDELTVEDVKRKNPRGIFISPGPGAPQDSGISLQIVLELGPSIPLFGVCMGLQCIGEAFGGLR
;
A
#
# COMPACT_ATOMS: atom_id res chain seq x y z
N MET A 1 -4.77 -4.17 -1.92
CA MET A 1 -5.02 -2.86 -1.28
C MET A 1 -4.37 -1.80 -2.16
N VAL A 2 -5.08 -0.70 -2.45
CA VAL A 2 -4.88 0.31 -3.50
C VAL A 2 -4.35 -0.22 -4.86
N PHE A 3 -5.16 -0.30 -5.92
CA PHE A 3 -4.66 -0.58 -7.28
C PHE A 3 -5.30 0.35 -8.30
N ARG A 4 -4.57 1.41 -8.68
CA ARG A 4 -4.93 2.20 -9.86
C ARG A 4 -5.21 1.29 -11.06
N LEU A 5 -6.30 1.57 -11.76
CA LEU A 5 -7.01 0.74 -12.77
C LEU A 5 -6.15 -0.15 -13.69
N ARG A 6 -4.93 0.26 -14.05
CA ARG A 6 -4.06 -0.52 -14.95
C ARG A 6 -3.55 -1.82 -14.33
N MET A 7 -3.15 -1.83 -13.05
CA MET A 7 -2.64 -3.06 -12.42
C MET A 7 -3.74 -4.05 -12.05
N LYS A 8 -4.94 -3.53 -11.81
CA LYS A 8 -6.15 -4.31 -11.57
C LYS A 8 -6.38 -5.36 -12.65
N LYS A 9 -6.20 -4.96 -13.92
CA LYS A 9 -6.34 -5.84 -15.09
C LYS A 9 -5.30 -6.96 -15.09
N TYR A 10 -4.02 -6.63 -14.93
CA TYR A 10 -2.94 -7.62 -14.95
C TYR A 10 -3.01 -8.62 -13.79
N ILE A 11 -3.34 -8.16 -12.59
CA ILE A 11 -3.48 -9.06 -11.43
C ILE A 11 -4.71 -9.96 -11.57
N GLY A 12 -5.79 -9.44 -12.15
CA GLY A 12 -6.96 -10.24 -12.51
C GLY A 12 -6.63 -11.31 -13.56
N GLU A 13 -5.83 -10.99 -14.59
CA GLU A 13 -5.36 -11.95 -15.60
C GLU A 13 -4.46 -13.05 -15.00
N LEU A 14 -3.74 -12.76 -13.91
CA LEU A 14 -2.93 -13.73 -13.16
C LEU A 14 -3.77 -14.61 -12.21
N GLY A 15 -5.09 -14.43 -12.15
CA GLY A 15 -5.98 -15.22 -11.28
C GLY A 15 -5.86 -14.91 -9.80
N ALA A 16 -5.22 -13.80 -9.42
CA ALA A 16 -5.09 -13.39 -8.03
C ALA A 16 -6.33 -12.60 -7.58
N SER A 17 -6.90 -12.97 -6.44
CA SER A 17 -7.93 -12.20 -5.76
C SER A 17 -7.31 -11.06 -4.96
N PHE A 18 -7.91 -9.89 -5.01
CA PHE A 18 -7.46 -8.73 -4.24
C PHE A 18 -8.64 -7.83 -3.90
N GLU A 19 -8.48 -7.12 -2.77
CA GLU A 19 -9.38 -6.06 -2.35
C GLU A 19 -8.68 -4.71 -2.54
N GLU A 20 -9.45 -3.72 -2.98
CA GLU A 20 -8.99 -2.36 -3.23
C GLU A 20 -9.68 -1.42 -2.27
N TYR A 21 -8.89 -0.55 -1.66
CA TYR A 21 -9.33 0.45 -0.70
C TYR A 21 -8.58 1.73 -1.00
N ARG A 22 -9.22 2.87 -0.78
CA ARG A 22 -8.53 4.14 -0.67
C ARG A 22 -7.78 4.23 0.65
N ASN A 23 -6.83 5.15 0.72
CA ASN A 23 -5.97 5.35 1.88
C ASN A 23 -6.68 6.00 3.08
N ASP A 24 -7.95 6.34 2.95
CA ASP A 24 -8.84 6.94 3.95
C ASP A 24 -10.01 6.02 4.37
N GLU A 25 -10.16 4.84 3.74
CA GLU A 25 -11.29 3.93 3.96
C GLU A 25 -11.11 2.90 5.08
N LEU A 26 -9.86 2.63 5.47
CA LEU A 26 -9.51 1.62 6.47
C LEU A 26 -8.50 2.18 7.47
N THR A 27 -8.46 1.60 8.66
CA THR A 27 -7.37 1.75 9.62
C THR A 27 -6.33 0.65 9.45
N VAL A 28 -5.12 0.82 9.99
CA VAL A 28 -4.09 -0.24 10.00
C VAL A 28 -4.61 -1.50 10.69
N GLU A 29 -5.38 -1.34 11.77
CA GLU A 29 -6.01 -2.44 12.50
C GLU A 29 -7.00 -3.21 11.64
N ASP A 30 -7.77 -2.53 10.79
CA ASP A 30 -8.68 -3.20 9.85
C ASP A 30 -7.90 -4.07 8.86
N VAL A 31 -6.76 -3.57 8.38
CA VAL A 31 -5.87 -4.32 7.48
C VAL A 31 -5.27 -5.52 8.18
N LYS A 32 -4.80 -5.37 9.43
CA LYS A 32 -4.30 -6.50 10.24
C LYS A 32 -5.35 -7.60 10.36
N ARG A 33 -6.60 -7.24 10.66
CA ARG A 33 -7.70 -8.20 10.82
C ARG A 33 -8.07 -8.93 9.52
N LYS A 34 -7.82 -8.31 8.37
CA LYS A 34 -8.01 -8.96 7.05
C LYS A 34 -6.94 -10.00 6.72
N ASN A 35 -5.82 -10.02 7.45
CA ASN A 35 -4.72 -10.97 7.27
C ASN A 35 -4.27 -11.11 5.79
N PRO A 36 -3.88 -10.01 5.11
CA PRO A 36 -3.52 -10.06 3.70
C PRO A 36 -2.20 -10.81 3.48
N ARG A 37 -2.12 -11.60 2.41
CA ARG A 37 -0.86 -12.25 1.98
C ARG A 37 0.22 -11.23 1.55
N GLY A 38 -0.21 -10.06 1.09
CA GLY A 38 0.68 -9.02 0.62
C GLY A 38 -0.05 -7.70 0.50
N ILE A 39 0.70 -6.61 0.64
CA ILE A 39 0.19 -5.25 0.56
C ILE A 39 0.81 -4.57 -0.64
N PHE A 40 -0.03 -3.86 -1.38
CA PHE A 40 0.41 -3.04 -2.49
C PHE A 40 0.04 -1.58 -2.17
N ILE A 41 0.92 -0.64 -2.48
CA ILE A 41 0.65 0.80 -2.31
C ILE A 41 0.81 1.46 -3.67
N SER A 42 -0.32 1.90 -4.21
CA SER A 42 -0.40 2.47 -5.55
C SER A 42 0.01 3.94 -5.60
N PRO A 43 0.25 4.49 -6.80
CA PRO A 43 0.50 5.92 -6.97
C PRO A 43 -0.69 6.76 -6.48
N GLY A 44 -0.39 7.83 -5.75
CA GLY A 44 -1.33 8.87 -5.35
C GLY A 44 -0.73 10.27 -5.58
N PRO A 45 -1.55 11.32 -5.63
CA PRO A 45 -1.06 12.69 -5.65
C PRO A 45 -0.43 13.05 -4.29
N GLY A 46 0.40 14.09 -4.26
CA GLY A 46 0.95 14.65 -3.02
C GLY A 46 2.22 13.96 -2.52
N ALA A 47 2.47 14.09 -1.22
CA ALA A 47 3.66 13.60 -0.53
C ALA A 47 3.35 12.37 0.36
N PRO A 48 4.36 11.61 0.81
CA PRO A 48 4.14 10.51 1.76
C PRO A 48 3.42 10.96 3.05
N GLN A 49 3.64 12.19 3.51
CA GLN A 49 2.95 12.75 4.67
C GLN A 49 1.44 12.92 4.41
N ASP A 50 1.04 13.09 3.15
CA ASP A 50 -0.36 13.18 2.72
C ASP A 50 -0.96 11.81 2.35
N SER A 51 -0.19 10.72 2.50
CA SER A 51 -0.55 9.40 1.99
C SER A 51 -1.58 8.64 2.83
N GLY A 52 -2.20 9.30 3.80
CA GLY A 52 -3.19 8.70 4.72
C GLY A 52 -2.55 7.56 5.50
N ILE A 53 -3.22 6.40 5.55
CA ILE A 53 -2.71 5.22 6.28
C ILE A 53 -1.46 4.58 5.65
N SER A 54 -1.07 4.97 4.43
CA SER A 54 -0.06 4.25 3.66
C SER A 54 1.31 4.22 4.36
N LEU A 55 1.73 5.34 4.95
CA LEU A 55 2.99 5.40 5.71
C LEU A 55 2.95 4.51 6.97
N GLN A 56 1.84 4.54 7.71
CA GLN A 56 1.65 3.70 8.89
C GLN A 56 1.63 2.21 8.53
N ILE A 57 0.99 1.85 7.42
CA ILE A 57 1.01 0.48 6.88
C ILE A 57 2.45 0.01 6.63
N VAL A 58 3.30 0.85 6.03
CA VAL A 58 4.70 0.47 5.81
C VAL A 58 5.42 0.24 7.14
N LEU A 59 5.28 1.16 8.10
CA LEU A 59 5.96 1.10 9.38
C LEU A 59 5.52 -0.11 10.22
N GLU A 60 4.22 -0.37 10.28
CA GLU A 60 3.66 -1.39 11.18
C GLU A 60 3.53 -2.77 10.54
N LEU A 61 3.21 -2.83 9.25
CA LEU A 61 2.93 -4.10 8.55
C LEU A 61 4.07 -4.51 7.63
N GLY A 62 4.83 -3.57 7.08
CA GLY A 62 5.96 -3.84 6.20
C GLY A 62 7.00 -4.83 6.76
N PRO A 63 7.30 -4.85 8.08
CA PRO A 63 8.21 -5.84 8.65
C PRO A 63 7.69 -7.28 8.65
N SER A 64 6.38 -7.49 8.50
CA SER A 64 5.73 -8.81 8.66
C SER A 64 4.98 -9.29 7.42
N ILE A 65 4.53 -8.37 6.57
CA ILE A 65 3.73 -8.66 5.38
C ILE A 65 4.49 -8.13 4.16
N PRO A 66 4.71 -8.95 3.12
CA PRO A 66 5.35 -8.50 1.89
C PRO A 66 4.66 -7.25 1.32
N LEU A 67 5.44 -6.19 1.10
CA LEU A 67 4.93 -4.89 0.67
C LEU A 67 5.59 -4.46 -0.64
N PHE A 68 4.76 -4.01 -1.59
CA PHE A 68 5.23 -3.48 -2.87
C PHE A 68 4.64 -2.10 -3.14
N GLY A 69 5.51 -1.09 -3.25
CA GLY A 69 5.12 0.30 -3.47
C GLY A 69 5.51 0.80 -4.86
N VAL A 70 4.63 1.56 -5.51
CA VAL A 70 4.91 2.22 -6.81
C VAL A 70 4.74 3.72 -6.67
N CYS A 71 5.68 4.49 -7.24
CA CYS A 71 5.68 5.96 -7.20
C CYS A 71 5.59 6.47 -5.75
N MET A 72 4.48 7.09 -5.34
CA MET A 72 4.24 7.51 -3.96
C MET A 72 4.37 6.35 -2.97
N GLY A 73 3.94 5.14 -3.32
CA GLY A 73 4.14 3.96 -2.46
C GLY A 73 5.61 3.64 -2.19
N LEU A 74 6.49 3.84 -3.18
CA LEU A 74 7.94 3.69 -2.99
C LEU A 74 8.51 4.82 -2.11
N GLN A 75 7.98 6.04 -2.25
CA GLN A 75 8.37 7.17 -1.40
C GLN A 75 7.98 6.93 0.06
N CYS A 76 6.79 6.38 0.34
CA CYS A 76 6.40 5.99 1.69
C CYS A 76 7.34 4.93 2.28
N ILE A 77 7.79 3.97 1.46
CA ILE A 77 8.79 2.98 1.89
C ILE A 77 10.11 3.66 2.24
N GLY A 78 10.62 4.50 1.33
CA GLY A 78 11.84 5.26 1.58
C GLY A 78 11.74 6.06 2.88
N GLU A 79 10.69 6.85 3.03
CA GLU A 79 10.49 7.70 4.20
C GLU A 79 10.36 6.91 5.51
N ALA A 80 9.62 5.79 5.52
CA ALA A 80 9.48 4.92 6.69
C ALA A 80 10.82 4.37 7.21
N PHE A 81 11.80 4.18 6.31
CA PHE A 81 13.12 3.65 6.65
C PHE A 81 14.22 4.72 6.66
N GLY A 82 13.86 6.01 6.74
CA GLY A 82 14.83 7.11 6.87
C GLY A 82 15.50 7.53 5.56
N GLY A 83 14.93 7.15 4.42
CA GLY A 83 15.34 7.62 3.11
C GLY A 83 15.08 9.12 2.94
N LEU A 84 16.05 9.83 2.37
CA LEU A 84 15.93 11.24 2.03
C LEU A 84 15.22 11.40 0.68
N ARG A 85 14.46 12.49 0.55
CA ARG A 85 13.66 12.80 -0.64
C ARG A 85 14.45 13.60 -1.67
#